data_AF-A0A958AZE1-F1
#
_entry.id   AF-A0A958AZE1-F1
#
_cell.length_a   1.000
_cell.length_b   1.000
_cell.length_c   1.000
_cell.angle_alpha   90.00
_cell.angle_beta   90.00
_cell.angle_gamma   90.00
#
_symmetry.space_group_name_H-M   'P 1'
#
loop_
_entity.id
_entity.type
_entity.pdbx_description
1 polymer ?
#
loop_
_entity_poly.entity_id
_entity_poly.type
_entity_poly.pdbx_seq_one_letter_code
_entity_poly.pdbx_strand_id
1 'polypeptide(L)'
;MALFFYNSKTGIGLADPLSDGKLGEHTTASHFHDYGAGWTHVVSTGGNVFFYHAGKGTARVANVLWLGRYDVVPADSTLDGFSLGWTIIEKVTADTILFYNRATGHAVIGRLADGAFSTVSPTMHLKYGWTHVQPLLGSIFFYDSQLGLAALTQYSEAGATQQGLGDVFEFTSGYTSLATYDGSFLVSPGESWLFAYNKNTGDGAVYTFQDGSLVKTQDYPGAFSKGWDVVVRSERYMFFYRSDGAGAVGRISQGKFATLASYSNLSPGWTHIATPGGQVIDITPHVPHLP
;
A
#
# COMPACT_ATOMS: atom_id res chain seq x y z
N MET A 1 -5.41 1.52 13.68
CA MET A 1 -4.58 1.79 12.48
C MET A 1 -5.01 3.13 11.88
N ALA A 2 -4.26 3.68 10.93
CA ALA A 2 -4.66 4.88 10.20
C ALA A 2 -4.48 4.75 8.69
N LEU A 3 -5.22 5.56 7.95
CA LEU A 3 -4.96 5.89 6.56
C LEU A 3 -4.15 7.18 6.52
N PHE A 4 -3.08 7.20 5.72
CA PHE A 4 -2.35 8.40 5.37
C PHE A 4 -2.83 8.89 4.01
N PHE A 5 -3.31 10.12 3.93
CA PHE A 5 -3.72 10.78 2.69
C PHE A 5 -2.68 11.83 2.30
N TYR A 6 -2.38 11.93 1.01
CA TYR A 6 -1.44 12.90 0.48
C TYR A 6 -1.87 13.45 -0.87
N ASN A 7 -1.68 14.76 -1.05
CA ASN A 7 -1.94 15.46 -2.30
C ASN A 7 -0.62 15.95 -2.91
N SER A 8 -0.22 15.30 -4.00
CA SER A 8 1.04 15.56 -4.71
C SER A 8 1.13 16.94 -5.36
N LYS A 9 0.01 17.64 -5.57
CA LYS A 9 0.02 19.01 -6.10
C LYS A 9 0.31 20.03 -5.01
N THR A 10 -0.24 19.82 -3.81
CA THR A 10 -0.12 20.78 -2.70
C THR A 10 0.97 20.45 -1.69
N GLY A 11 1.44 19.19 -1.64
CA GLY A 11 2.36 18.72 -0.60
C GLY A 11 1.68 18.37 0.72
N ILE A 12 0.42 18.77 0.90
CA ILE A 12 -0.38 18.51 2.09
C ILE A 12 -0.68 17.01 2.26
N GLY A 13 -0.51 16.50 3.48
CA GLY A 13 -1.01 15.20 3.91
C GLY A 13 -1.61 15.21 5.31
N LEU A 14 -2.36 14.16 5.63
CA LEU A 14 -2.95 13.92 6.95
C LEU A 14 -3.02 12.42 7.24
N ALA A 15 -3.09 12.03 8.51
CA ALA A 15 -3.48 10.69 8.90
C ALA A 15 -4.85 10.68 9.58
N ASP A 16 -5.64 9.64 9.31
CA ASP A 16 -6.98 9.48 9.86
C ASP A 16 -7.17 8.05 10.38
N PRO A 17 -7.62 7.88 11.64
CA PRO A 17 -7.92 6.57 12.19
C PRO A 17 -8.92 5.80 11.33
N LEU A 18 -8.64 4.52 11.13
CA LEU A 18 -9.60 3.55 10.65
C LEU A 18 -9.81 2.50 11.75
N SER A 19 -11.00 2.49 12.34
CA SER A 19 -11.38 1.58 13.43
C SER A 19 -12.76 1.01 13.18
N ASP A 20 -12.93 -0.29 13.42
CA ASP A 20 -14.22 -0.98 13.30
C ASP A 20 -14.96 -0.74 11.97
N GLY A 21 -14.19 -0.61 10.89
CA GLY A 21 -14.70 -0.38 9.54
C GLY A 21 -15.18 1.06 9.28
N LYS A 22 -14.83 2.01 10.15
CA LYS A 22 -15.20 3.42 10.04
C LYS A 22 -13.97 4.33 10.13
N LEU A 23 -13.96 5.37 9.31
CA LEU A 23 -13.05 6.49 9.47
C LEU A 23 -13.40 7.24 10.76
N GLY A 24 -12.42 7.98 11.30
CA GLY A 24 -12.64 8.84 12.45
C GLY A 24 -13.72 9.90 12.20
N GLU A 25 -14.25 10.48 13.28
CA GLU A 25 -15.05 11.69 13.19
C GLU A 25 -14.15 12.83 12.71
N HIS A 26 -14.19 13.10 11.41
CA HIS A 26 -13.43 14.16 10.76
C HIS A 26 -13.87 15.55 11.27
N THR A 27 -13.37 15.97 12.42
CA THR A 27 -13.58 17.31 12.95
C THR A 27 -12.27 17.85 13.48
N THR A 28 -11.42 18.32 12.57
CA THR A 28 -10.79 19.66 12.58
C THR A 28 -9.60 19.67 11.64
N ALA A 29 -9.47 20.75 10.87
CA ALA A 29 -8.35 21.08 9.97
C ALA A 29 -6.98 21.26 10.68
N SER A 30 -6.79 20.67 11.87
CA SER A 30 -5.67 20.91 12.77
C SER A 30 -4.47 19.99 12.58
N HIS A 31 -4.50 19.06 11.61
CA HIS A 31 -3.49 18.00 11.49
C HIS A 31 -2.92 17.83 10.07
N PHE A 32 -3.09 18.85 9.22
CA PHE A 32 -2.43 18.89 7.92
C PHE A 32 -0.95 19.20 8.09
N HIS A 33 -0.11 18.43 7.43
CA HIS A 33 1.34 18.63 7.42
C HIS A 33 1.80 18.81 5.98
N ASP A 34 2.77 19.71 5.77
CA ASP A 34 3.40 19.91 4.48
C ASP A 34 4.58 18.94 4.32
N TYR A 35 4.46 18.02 3.38
CA TYR A 35 5.50 17.06 3.01
C TYR A 35 6.34 17.51 1.82
N GLY A 36 6.02 18.66 1.23
CA GLY A 36 6.52 19.10 -0.06
C GLY A 36 5.72 18.48 -1.20
N ALA A 37 5.45 19.28 -2.23
CA ALA A 37 4.74 18.82 -3.43
C ALA A 37 5.64 18.00 -4.37
N GLY A 38 5.02 17.22 -5.25
CA GLY A 38 5.68 16.55 -6.37
C GLY A 38 6.12 15.11 -6.12
N TRP A 39 5.93 14.56 -4.91
CA TRP A 39 6.14 13.12 -4.70
C TRP A 39 5.28 12.29 -5.65
N THR A 40 5.91 11.33 -6.34
CA THR A 40 5.28 10.49 -7.37
C THR A 40 4.91 9.11 -6.86
N HIS A 41 5.48 8.68 -5.73
CA HIS A 41 5.12 7.45 -5.04
C HIS A 41 5.11 7.73 -3.53
N VAL A 42 4.17 7.10 -2.85
CA VAL A 42 3.99 7.16 -1.40
C VAL A 42 3.67 5.75 -0.92
N VAL A 43 4.52 5.19 -0.07
CA VAL A 43 4.40 3.81 0.43
C VAL A 43 4.54 3.80 1.94
N SER A 44 3.71 3.03 2.62
CA SER A 44 3.84 2.81 4.05
C SER A 44 4.65 1.56 4.37
N THR A 45 5.64 1.66 5.25
CA THR A 45 6.41 0.52 5.75
C THR A 45 6.92 0.81 7.17
N GLY A 46 6.91 -0.16 8.08
CA GLY A 46 7.58 -0.07 9.39
C GLY A 46 7.10 1.03 10.35
N GLY A 47 5.85 1.52 10.22
CA GLY A 47 5.40 2.72 10.96
C GLY A 47 5.80 4.05 10.30
N ASN A 48 6.45 3.98 9.15
CA ASN A 48 6.84 5.11 8.33
C ASN A 48 5.98 5.26 7.07
N VAL A 49 6.03 6.46 6.50
CA VAL A 49 5.64 6.76 5.13
C VAL A 49 6.89 7.16 4.36
N PHE A 50 7.19 6.41 3.31
CA PHE A 50 8.26 6.66 2.36
C PHE A 50 7.70 7.41 1.15
N PHE A 51 8.29 8.55 0.83
CA PHE A 51 7.99 9.35 -0.35
C PHE A 51 9.13 9.27 -1.34
N TYR A 52 8.83 9.16 -2.63
CA TYR A 52 9.83 9.15 -3.69
C TYR A 52 9.41 10.01 -4.89
N HIS A 53 10.39 10.67 -5.49
CA HIS A 53 10.21 11.52 -6.67
C HIS A 53 10.93 10.94 -7.89
N ALA A 54 10.18 10.30 -8.78
CA ALA A 54 10.72 9.59 -9.96
C ALA A 54 11.58 10.44 -10.89
N GLY A 55 11.26 11.72 -11.04
CA GLY A 55 12.03 12.65 -11.88
C GLY A 55 13.26 13.27 -11.22
N LYS A 56 13.46 13.09 -9.91
CA LYS A 56 14.56 13.72 -9.16
C LYS A 56 15.46 12.70 -8.45
N GLY A 57 15.00 11.48 -8.22
CA GLY A 57 15.78 10.46 -7.52
C GLY A 57 15.98 10.80 -6.04
N THR A 58 15.08 11.62 -5.49
CA THR A 58 15.06 12.00 -4.09
C THR A 58 13.95 11.25 -3.38
N ALA A 59 14.15 11.01 -2.09
CA ALA A 59 13.17 10.41 -1.22
C ALA A 59 13.12 11.15 0.13
N ARG A 60 12.04 10.93 0.85
CA ARG A 60 11.82 11.45 2.21
C ARG A 60 11.09 10.39 3.02
N VAL A 61 11.36 10.37 4.32
CA VAL A 61 10.64 9.51 5.26
C VAL A 61 9.85 10.38 6.21
N ALA A 62 8.66 9.93 6.59
CA ALA A 62 7.90 10.49 7.70
C ALA A 62 7.55 9.36 8.68
N ASN A 63 7.45 9.69 9.95
CA ASN A 63 6.98 8.77 10.99
C ASN A 63 5.49 8.95 11.19
N VAL A 64 4.75 7.87 11.43
CA VAL A 64 3.35 7.91 11.84
C VAL A 64 3.27 7.56 13.32
N LEU A 65 2.96 8.55 14.13
CA LEU A 65 2.94 8.47 15.58
C LEU A 65 1.52 8.42 16.11
N TRP A 66 1.37 7.82 17.30
CA TRP A 66 0.14 7.83 18.08
C TRP A 66 0.33 8.75 19.30
N LEU A 67 -0.08 10.02 19.18
CA LEU A 67 -0.02 11.02 20.25
C LEU A 67 -1.43 11.31 20.79
N GLY A 68 -2.23 10.28 21.06
CA GLY A 68 -3.67 10.40 21.30
C GLY A 68 -4.48 10.81 20.05
N ARG A 69 -3.80 11.11 18.94
CA ARG A 69 -4.26 11.25 17.55
C ARG A 69 -3.17 10.69 16.63
N TYR A 70 -3.54 10.32 15.40
CA TYR A 70 -2.57 9.88 14.39
C TYR A 70 -1.89 11.09 13.77
N ASP A 71 -0.64 11.32 14.15
CA ASP A 71 0.18 12.41 13.61
C ASP A 71 1.24 11.85 12.67
N VAL A 72 1.61 12.65 11.67
CA VAL A 72 2.70 12.28 10.76
C VAL A 72 3.75 13.37 10.80
N VAL A 73 4.92 13.02 11.33
CA VAL A 73 6.02 13.97 11.52
C VAL A 73 7.07 13.68 10.47
N PRO A 74 7.49 14.68 9.65
CA PRO A 74 8.61 14.51 8.74
C PRO A 74 9.83 14.03 9.54
N ALA A 75 10.45 12.92 9.13
CA ALA A 75 11.83 12.68 9.50
C ALA A 75 12.66 13.71 8.71
N ASP A 76 13.62 14.35 9.37
CA ASP A 76 14.46 15.40 8.80
C ASP A 76 15.49 14.89 7.78
N SER A 77 15.45 13.61 7.43
CA SER A 77 16.29 12.99 6.41
C SER A 77 15.62 13.04 5.03
N THR A 78 16.08 13.98 4.19
CA THR A 78 15.99 13.76 2.73
C THR A 78 17.01 12.67 2.39
N LEU A 79 16.55 11.63 1.72
CA LEU A 79 17.40 10.54 1.26
C LEU A 79 17.69 10.76 -0.22
N ASP A 80 18.97 10.94 -0.55
CA ASP A 80 19.44 11.18 -1.91
C ASP A 80 20.10 9.93 -2.49
N GLY A 81 20.36 9.95 -3.81
CA GLY A 81 21.08 8.89 -4.50
C GLY A 81 20.20 7.74 -4.99
N PHE A 82 18.87 7.89 -5.00
CA PHE A 82 18.00 6.91 -5.64
C PHE A 82 18.09 7.04 -7.16
N SER A 83 18.03 5.90 -7.84
CA SER A 83 17.89 5.88 -9.31
C SER A 83 16.61 6.58 -9.74
N LEU A 84 16.65 7.18 -10.94
CA LEU A 84 15.48 7.79 -11.58
C LEU A 84 14.56 6.74 -12.18
N GLY A 85 13.30 7.11 -12.37
CA GLY A 85 12.38 6.36 -13.22
C GLY A 85 11.86 5.04 -12.65
N TRP A 86 11.89 4.85 -11.33
CA TRP A 86 11.07 3.80 -10.71
C TRP A 86 9.60 4.08 -11.00
N THR A 87 8.89 3.07 -11.49
CA THR A 87 7.49 3.19 -11.94
C THR A 87 6.52 2.47 -11.00
N ILE A 88 7.03 1.55 -10.18
CA ILE A 88 6.29 0.87 -9.13
C ILE A 88 7.18 0.84 -7.91
N ILE A 89 6.65 1.29 -6.78
CA ILE A 89 7.29 1.20 -5.47
C ILE A 89 6.24 0.65 -4.54
N GLU A 90 6.52 -0.50 -3.92
CA GLU A 90 5.53 -1.24 -3.13
C GLU A 90 6.15 -1.86 -1.90
N LYS A 91 5.38 -1.89 -0.81
CA LYS A 91 5.77 -2.58 0.42
C LYS A 91 5.82 -4.09 0.14
N VAL A 92 6.88 -4.76 0.59
CA VAL A 92 7.01 -6.23 0.48
C VAL A 92 6.81 -6.88 1.85
N THR A 93 7.57 -6.45 2.85
CA THR A 93 7.42 -6.91 4.25
C THR A 93 7.24 -5.73 5.20
N ALA A 94 7.29 -5.99 6.50
CA ALA A 94 7.14 -4.97 7.52
C ALA A 94 8.14 -3.80 7.35
N ASP A 95 9.37 -4.06 6.91
CA ASP A 95 10.44 -3.08 6.78
C ASP A 95 11.04 -3.00 5.37
N THR A 96 10.57 -3.79 4.40
CA THR A 96 11.13 -3.79 3.03
C THR A 96 10.19 -3.22 1.97
N ILE A 97 10.80 -2.58 0.98
CA ILE A 97 10.15 -1.92 -0.16
C ILE A 97 10.80 -2.44 -1.45
N LEU A 98 9.99 -2.86 -2.41
CA LEU A 98 10.41 -3.15 -3.77
C LEU A 98 10.31 -1.90 -4.64
N PHE A 99 11.35 -1.66 -5.42
CA PHE A 99 11.38 -0.68 -6.49
C PHE A 99 11.45 -1.44 -7.82
N TYR A 100 10.59 -1.11 -8.77
CA TYR A 100 10.55 -1.75 -10.09
C TYR A 100 10.38 -0.71 -11.19
N ASN A 101 11.16 -0.88 -12.26
CA ASN A 101 11.07 -0.09 -13.47
C ASN A 101 10.39 -0.93 -14.56
N ARG A 102 9.16 -0.55 -14.90
CA ARG A 102 8.32 -1.23 -15.89
C ARG A 102 8.94 -1.25 -17.28
N ALA A 103 9.70 -0.22 -17.65
CA ALA A 103 10.29 -0.13 -18.98
C ALA A 103 11.50 -1.06 -19.15
N THR A 104 12.28 -1.26 -18.09
CA THR A 104 13.53 -2.04 -18.16
C THR A 104 13.47 -3.40 -17.49
N GLY A 105 12.47 -3.64 -16.64
CA GLY A 105 12.39 -4.84 -15.80
C GLY A 105 13.35 -4.81 -14.61
N HIS A 106 14.11 -3.74 -14.41
CA HIS A 106 15.03 -3.63 -13.28
C HIS A 106 14.23 -3.56 -11.97
N ALA A 107 14.70 -4.26 -10.95
CA ALA A 107 14.15 -4.15 -9.60
C ALA A 107 15.22 -4.26 -8.52
N VAL A 108 14.95 -3.63 -7.38
CA VAL A 108 15.72 -3.76 -6.15
C VAL A 108 14.79 -3.83 -4.97
N ILE A 109 15.23 -4.47 -3.89
CA ILE A 109 14.56 -4.44 -2.60
C ILE A 109 15.44 -3.68 -1.64
N GLY A 110 14.87 -2.63 -1.04
CA GLY A 110 15.48 -1.88 0.03
C GLY A 110 14.77 -2.13 1.35
N ARG A 111 15.50 -1.97 2.44
CA ARG A 111 14.99 -1.96 3.81
C ARG A 111 14.93 -0.53 4.30
N LEU A 112 13.79 -0.14 4.86
CA LEU A 112 13.59 1.09 5.62
C LEU A 112 13.35 0.69 7.08
N ALA A 113 14.33 0.99 7.93
CA ALA A 113 14.24 0.75 9.37
C ALA A 113 14.78 1.97 10.11
N ASP A 114 14.09 2.38 11.17
CA ASP A 114 14.48 3.51 12.03
C ASP A 114 14.78 4.81 11.24
N GLY A 115 14.01 5.06 10.17
CA GLY A 115 14.18 6.23 9.30
C GLY A 115 15.37 6.16 8.33
N ALA A 116 16.13 5.06 8.30
CA ALA A 116 17.27 4.85 7.42
C ALA A 116 16.96 3.82 6.31
N PHE A 117 17.37 4.13 5.08
CA PHE A 117 17.21 3.25 3.92
C PHE A 117 18.52 2.54 3.56
N SER A 118 18.43 1.25 3.24
CA SER A 118 19.56 0.47 2.71
C SER A 118 19.08 -0.50 1.64
N THR A 119 19.84 -0.69 0.57
CA THR A 119 19.56 -1.74 -0.41
C THR A 119 19.96 -3.10 0.16
N VAL A 120 19.04 -4.06 0.20
CA VAL A 120 19.27 -5.38 0.80
C VAL A 120 19.23 -6.52 -0.21
N SER A 121 18.99 -6.22 -1.50
CA SER A 121 19.08 -7.18 -2.60
C SER A 121 20.16 -6.80 -3.61
N PRO A 122 20.78 -7.77 -4.32
CA PRO A 122 21.35 -7.52 -5.63
C PRO A 122 20.29 -6.93 -6.57
N THR A 123 20.73 -6.26 -7.63
CA THR A 123 19.83 -5.85 -8.71
C THR A 123 19.20 -7.09 -9.35
N MET A 124 17.87 -7.06 -9.44
CA MET A 124 17.08 -8.09 -10.12
C MET A 124 16.74 -7.61 -11.54
N HIS A 125 16.72 -8.56 -12.47
CA HIS A 125 16.29 -8.35 -13.85
C HIS A 125 15.02 -9.18 -14.10
N LEU A 126 13.88 -8.59 -13.77
CA LEU A 126 12.58 -9.20 -13.97
C LEU A 126 12.09 -8.96 -15.40
N LYS A 127 11.04 -9.66 -15.81
CA LYS A 127 10.32 -9.32 -17.05
C LYS A 127 9.83 -7.86 -16.98
N TYR A 128 10.01 -7.11 -18.06
CA TYR A 128 9.49 -5.76 -18.19
C TYR A 128 7.97 -5.78 -18.46
N GLY A 129 7.30 -4.65 -18.29
CA GLY A 129 5.90 -4.47 -18.68
C GLY A 129 4.86 -4.67 -17.57
N TRP A 130 5.23 -5.21 -16.40
CA TRP A 130 4.31 -5.36 -15.28
C TRP A 130 3.71 -4.02 -14.86
N THR A 131 2.39 -4.01 -14.67
CA THR A 131 1.61 -2.80 -14.37
C THR A 131 1.28 -2.66 -12.89
N HIS A 132 1.23 -3.78 -12.17
CA HIS A 132 0.95 -3.82 -10.74
C HIS A 132 1.87 -4.84 -10.08
N VAL A 133 2.25 -4.54 -8.83
CA VAL A 133 3.01 -5.43 -7.96
C VAL A 133 2.33 -5.43 -6.60
N GLN A 134 2.17 -6.58 -5.97
CA GLN A 134 1.57 -6.67 -4.64
C GLN A 134 2.27 -7.76 -3.80
N PRO A 135 2.49 -7.53 -2.49
CA PRO A 135 2.95 -8.59 -1.58
C PRO A 135 1.86 -9.64 -1.37
N LEU A 136 2.20 -10.93 -1.33
CA LEU A 136 1.24 -12.02 -1.14
C LEU A 136 1.91 -13.23 -0.47
N LEU A 137 1.65 -13.46 0.83
CA LEU A 137 2.12 -14.63 1.61
C LEU A 137 3.60 -15.00 1.38
N GLY A 138 4.51 -14.08 1.68
CA GLY A 138 5.95 -14.30 1.47
C GLY A 138 6.35 -14.44 0.00
N SER A 139 5.44 -14.12 -0.93
CA SER A 139 5.70 -13.98 -2.36
C SER A 139 5.38 -12.56 -2.81
N ILE A 140 5.81 -12.21 -4.02
CA ILE A 140 5.47 -10.98 -4.69
C ILE A 140 4.71 -11.34 -5.97
N PHE A 141 3.49 -10.81 -6.09
CA PHE A 141 2.62 -10.98 -7.24
C PHE A 141 2.82 -9.85 -8.23
N PHE A 142 3.11 -10.19 -9.49
CA PHE A 142 3.24 -9.27 -10.61
C PHE A 142 2.07 -9.43 -11.56
N TYR A 143 1.54 -8.33 -12.08
CA TYR A 143 0.38 -8.35 -12.97
C TYR A 143 0.47 -7.36 -14.13
N ASP A 144 0.16 -7.84 -15.32
CA ASP A 144 -0.04 -7.06 -16.54
C ASP A 144 -1.54 -6.91 -16.80
N SER A 145 -2.06 -5.71 -16.53
CA SER A 145 -3.46 -5.36 -16.73
C SER A 145 -3.89 -5.34 -18.18
N GLN A 146 -2.97 -5.14 -19.12
CA GLN A 146 -3.31 -5.11 -20.53
C GLN A 146 -3.42 -6.54 -21.08
N LEU A 147 -2.45 -7.39 -20.77
CA LEU A 147 -2.39 -8.75 -21.30
C LEU A 147 -3.16 -9.77 -20.47
N GLY A 148 -3.50 -9.46 -19.22
CA GLY A 148 -4.06 -10.46 -18.31
C GLY A 148 -3.04 -11.55 -18.00
N LEU A 149 -1.79 -11.17 -17.76
CA LEU A 149 -0.73 -12.09 -17.36
C LEU A 149 -0.32 -11.81 -15.93
N ALA A 150 0.08 -12.85 -15.21
CA ALA A 150 0.61 -12.71 -13.87
C ALA A 150 1.80 -13.65 -13.63
N ALA A 151 2.59 -13.31 -12.62
CA ALA A 151 3.68 -14.16 -12.14
C ALA A 151 3.84 -13.99 -10.63
N LEU A 152 4.38 -15.02 -9.99
CA LEU A 152 4.74 -15.01 -8.57
C LEU A 152 6.23 -15.24 -8.43
N THR A 153 6.86 -14.55 -7.49
CA THR A 153 8.23 -14.86 -7.07
C THR A 153 8.28 -14.96 -5.56
N GLN A 154 8.99 -15.96 -5.05
CA GLN A 154 9.16 -16.12 -3.61
C GLN A 154 10.11 -15.04 -3.09
N TYR A 155 9.79 -14.49 -1.93
CA TYR A 155 10.64 -13.55 -1.21
C TYR A 155 11.03 -14.14 0.15
N SER A 156 12.32 -14.11 0.46
CA SER A 156 12.83 -14.47 1.79
C SER A 156 13.78 -13.40 2.32
N GLU A 157 13.60 -12.99 3.58
CA GLU A 157 14.45 -11.97 4.22
C GLU A 157 15.88 -12.48 4.48
N ALA A 158 16.08 -13.80 4.61
CA ALA A 158 17.37 -14.44 4.89
C ALA A 158 18.32 -14.50 3.67
N GLY A 159 17.85 -14.09 2.51
CA GLY A 159 18.63 -14.05 1.31
C GLY A 159 17.77 -13.47 0.21
N ALA A 160 18.00 -12.20 -0.11
CA ALA A 160 17.55 -11.55 -1.32
C ALA A 160 18.24 -12.15 -2.58
N THR A 161 18.39 -13.47 -2.59
CA THR A 161 18.99 -14.29 -3.61
C THR A 161 17.86 -14.77 -4.52
N GLN A 162 18.02 -14.42 -5.79
CA GLN A 162 17.14 -14.74 -6.90
C GLN A 162 16.46 -16.10 -6.75
N GLN A 163 15.15 -16.10 -6.53
CA GLN A 163 14.34 -16.91 -7.40
C GLN A 163 13.87 -15.98 -8.51
N GLY A 164 14.02 -16.38 -9.77
CA GLY A 164 13.46 -15.63 -10.88
C GLY A 164 11.95 -15.42 -10.69
N LEU A 165 11.32 -14.72 -11.61
CA LEU A 165 9.87 -14.86 -11.72
C LEU A 165 9.57 -16.35 -11.89
N GLY A 166 8.63 -16.86 -11.09
CA GLY A 166 7.99 -18.15 -11.38
C GLY A 166 7.27 -18.09 -12.72
N ASP A 167 6.65 -19.20 -13.10
CA ASP A 167 5.99 -19.31 -14.38
C ASP A 167 4.94 -18.19 -14.55
N VAL A 168 4.93 -17.60 -15.75
CA VAL A 168 3.91 -16.63 -16.13
C VAL A 168 2.64 -17.39 -16.45
N PHE A 169 1.54 -17.02 -15.81
CA PHE A 169 0.23 -17.64 -16.00
C PHE A 169 -0.82 -16.63 -16.42
N GLU A 170 -1.90 -17.14 -17.00
CA GLU A 170 -3.05 -16.33 -17.39
C GLU A 170 -3.83 -15.85 -16.16
N PHE A 171 -4.23 -14.60 -16.22
CA PHE A 171 -5.07 -13.92 -15.25
C PHE A 171 -6.15 -13.12 -15.98
N THR A 172 -7.12 -12.59 -15.25
CA THR A 172 -8.12 -11.71 -15.88
C THR A 172 -7.49 -10.37 -16.24
N SER A 173 -7.60 -9.94 -17.50
CA SER A 173 -7.14 -8.63 -17.96
C SER A 173 -8.08 -7.50 -17.51
N GLY A 174 -7.60 -6.27 -17.55
CA GLY A 174 -8.38 -5.05 -17.35
C GLY A 174 -8.54 -4.57 -15.91
N TYR A 175 -8.06 -5.31 -14.90
CA TYR A 175 -8.07 -4.77 -13.54
C TYR A 175 -7.14 -3.56 -13.43
N THR A 176 -7.64 -2.50 -12.81
CA THR A 176 -6.96 -1.21 -12.65
C THR A 176 -6.47 -0.98 -11.23
N SER A 177 -6.83 -1.86 -10.30
CA SER A 177 -6.36 -1.83 -8.91
C SER A 177 -6.31 -3.24 -8.36
N LEU A 178 -5.26 -3.51 -7.59
CA LEU A 178 -5.06 -4.74 -6.85
C LEU A 178 -4.76 -4.38 -5.39
N ALA A 179 -5.25 -5.18 -4.44
CA ALA A 179 -4.93 -5.02 -3.03
C ALA A 179 -4.90 -6.38 -2.33
N THR A 180 -3.80 -6.70 -1.64
CA THR A 180 -3.57 -8.04 -1.08
C THR A 180 -3.71 -8.16 0.43
N TYR A 181 -4.67 -8.96 0.87
CA TYR A 181 -4.85 -9.40 2.24
C TYR A 181 -3.83 -10.45 2.67
N ASP A 182 -2.90 -10.11 3.56
CA ASP A 182 -2.15 -11.09 4.35
C ASP A 182 -2.71 -11.16 5.78
N GLY A 183 -3.26 -12.31 6.19
CA GLY A 183 -3.95 -12.52 7.46
C GLY A 183 -3.06 -12.57 8.70
N SER A 184 -1.79 -12.23 8.58
CA SER A 184 -0.81 -12.24 9.67
C SER A 184 -1.05 -11.13 10.71
N PHE A 185 -2.10 -11.29 11.55
CA PHE A 185 -1.97 -11.13 13.00
C PHE A 185 -3.21 -11.59 13.78
N LEU A 186 -4.43 -11.57 13.22
CA LEU A 186 -5.66 -11.73 14.02
C LEU A 186 -6.82 -12.50 13.35
N VAL A 187 -6.60 -13.12 12.20
CA VAL A 187 -7.49 -14.13 11.62
C VAL A 187 -6.69 -15.42 11.47
N SER A 188 -7.38 -16.56 11.52
CA SER A 188 -6.81 -17.90 11.44
C SER A 188 -5.59 -17.96 10.49
N PRO A 189 -4.44 -18.49 10.94
CA PRO A 189 -3.26 -18.59 10.09
C PRO A 189 -3.63 -19.34 8.80
N GLY A 190 -3.36 -18.72 7.64
CA GLY A 190 -3.52 -19.34 6.32
C GLY A 190 -4.48 -18.66 5.33
N GLU A 191 -5.24 -17.63 5.73
CA GLU A 191 -6.09 -16.90 4.77
C GLU A 191 -5.36 -15.68 4.22
N SER A 192 -5.06 -15.69 2.92
CA SER A 192 -4.63 -14.50 2.20
C SER A 192 -5.40 -14.31 0.92
N TRP A 193 -5.89 -13.10 0.76
CA TRP A 193 -6.80 -12.73 -0.31
C TRP A 193 -6.14 -11.73 -1.24
N LEU A 194 -6.43 -11.79 -2.52
CA LEU A 194 -6.15 -10.71 -3.46
C LEU A 194 -7.50 -10.17 -3.92
N PHE A 195 -7.73 -8.89 -3.70
CA PHE A 195 -8.84 -8.18 -4.33
C PHE A 195 -8.37 -7.56 -5.63
N ALA A 196 -9.15 -7.72 -6.68
CA ALA A 196 -8.92 -7.09 -7.97
C ALA A 196 -10.16 -6.28 -8.37
N TYR A 197 -9.94 -5.11 -8.97
CA TYR A 197 -11.02 -4.20 -9.37
C TYR A 197 -10.71 -3.49 -10.67
N ASN A 198 -11.73 -3.33 -11.51
CA ASN A 198 -11.68 -2.58 -12.76
C ASN A 198 -12.52 -1.30 -12.64
N LYS A 199 -11.85 -0.15 -12.66
CA LYS A 199 -12.52 1.14 -12.46
C LYS A 199 -13.44 1.58 -13.58
N ASN A 200 -13.27 1.01 -14.77
CA ASN A 200 -14.04 1.37 -15.95
C ASN A 200 -15.37 0.59 -16.02
N THR A 201 -15.35 -0.65 -15.55
CA THR A 201 -16.52 -1.54 -15.61
C THR A 201 -17.25 -1.67 -14.27
N GLY A 202 -16.56 -1.49 -13.15
CA GLY A 202 -17.08 -1.81 -11.83
C GLY A 202 -16.99 -3.31 -11.50
N ASP A 203 -16.28 -4.09 -12.32
CA ASP A 203 -16.01 -5.49 -12.02
C ASP A 203 -15.02 -5.60 -10.87
N GLY A 204 -15.19 -6.62 -10.04
CA GLY A 204 -14.18 -7.01 -9.07
C GLY A 204 -14.17 -8.51 -8.83
N ALA A 205 -13.10 -8.99 -8.20
CA ALA A 205 -12.98 -10.38 -7.82
C ALA A 205 -12.13 -10.52 -6.55
N VAL A 206 -12.38 -11.61 -5.81
CA VAL A 206 -11.57 -12.01 -4.67
C VAL A 206 -10.92 -13.35 -4.99
N TYR A 207 -9.61 -13.41 -4.86
CA TYR A 207 -8.80 -14.60 -5.00
C TYR A 207 -8.21 -14.97 -3.65
N THR A 208 -7.95 -16.25 -3.43
CA THR A 208 -7.16 -16.76 -2.30
C THR A 208 -5.86 -17.33 -2.82
N PHE A 209 -4.82 -17.29 -2.00
CA PHE A 209 -3.61 -18.04 -2.27
C PHE A 209 -3.65 -19.38 -1.53
N GLN A 210 -3.58 -20.49 -2.27
CA GLN A 210 -3.62 -21.87 -1.76
C GLN A 210 -2.59 -22.69 -2.51
N ASP A 211 -1.71 -23.40 -1.78
CA ASP A 211 -0.73 -24.33 -2.34
C ASP A 211 0.12 -23.75 -3.49
N GLY A 212 0.56 -22.49 -3.34
CA GLY A 212 1.39 -21.83 -4.36
C GLY A 212 0.62 -21.21 -5.52
N SER A 213 -0.72 -21.30 -5.54
CA SER A 213 -1.56 -20.85 -6.64
C SER A 213 -2.64 -19.85 -6.18
N LEU A 214 -3.01 -18.92 -7.06
CA LEU A 214 -4.16 -18.04 -6.86
C LEU A 214 -5.45 -18.72 -7.36
N VAL A 215 -6.41 -18.90 -6.46
CA VAL A 215 -7.73 -19.47 -6.77
C VAL A 215 -8.78 -18.38 -6.65
N LYS A 216 -9.56 -18.12 -7.72
CA LYS A 216 -10.68 -17.18 -7.67
C LYS A 216 -11.77 -17.77 -6.75
N THR A 217 -12.14 -17.03 -5.72
CA THR A 217 -13.16 -17.46 -4.75
C THR A 217 -14.51 -16.78 -4.96
N GLN A 218 -14.50 -15.56 -5.49
CA GLN A 218 -15.72 -14.84 -5.80
C GLN A 218 -15.50 -13.87 -6.95
N ASP A 219 -16.50 -13.75 -7.80
CA ASP A 219 -16.59 -12.78 -8.89
C ASP A 219 -17.74 -11.80 -8.64
N TYR A 220 -17.58 -10.56 -9.11
CA TYR A 220 -18.50 -9.45 -8.90
C TYR A 220 -18.63 -8.62 -10.19
N PRO A 221 -19.32 -9.14 -11.22
CA PRO A 221 -19.48 -8.44 -12.48
C PRO A 221 -20.31 -7.17 -12.29
N GLY A 222 -19.70 -6.00 -12.53
CA GLY A 222 -20.31 -4.68 -12.43
C GLY A 222 -20.86 -4.30 -11.04
N ALA A 223 -20.49 -5.01 -9.98
CA ALA A 223 -21.10 -4.83 -8.66
C ALA A 223 -20.59 -3.59 -7.92
N PHE A 224 -19.41 -3.08 -8.28
CA PHE A 224 -18.80 -1.93 -7.64
C PHE A 224 -19.14 -0.64 -8.39
N SER A 225 -19.23 0.45 -7.63
CA SER A 225 -19.24 1.79 -8.24
C SER A 225 -17.99 1.99 -9.08
N LYS A 226 -18.14 2.66 -10.23
CA LYS A 226 -17.04 2.97 -11.14
C LYS A 226 -16.18 4.12 -10.62
N GLY A 227 -14.97 4.18 -11.14
CA GLY A 227 -14.08 5.33 -10.96
C GLY A 227 -13.35 5.41 -9.63
N TRP A 228 -13.38 4.39 -8.76
CA TRP A 228 -12.44 4.35 -7.64
C TRP A 228 -11.00 4.49 -8.16
N ASP A 229 -10.33 5.58 -7.76
CA ASP A 229 -9.00 5.97 -8.22
C ASP A 229 -7.92 5.33 -7.36
N VAL A 230 -8.23 5.13 -6.08
CA VAL A 230 -7.34 4.51 -5.10
C VAL A 230 -8.09 3.39 -4.41
N VAL A 231 -7.49 2.20 -4.43
CA VAL A 231 -7.95 1.05 -3.65
C VAL A 231 -6.74 0.58 -2.84
N VAL A 232 -6.79 0.80 -1.54
CA VAL A 232 -5.70 0.46 -0.64
C VAL A 232 -6.21 -0.46 0.45
N ARG A 233 -5.35 -1.37 0.86
CA ARG A 233 -5.62 -2.27 1.96
C ARG A 233 -5.02 -1.73 3.24
N SER A 234 -5.70 -1.99 4.34
CA SER A 234 -5.12 -2.12 5.69
C SER A 234 -5.27 -3.54 6.25
N GLU A 235 -4.70 -3.87 7.42
CA GLU A 235 -4.71 -5.22 8.02
C GLU A 235 -6.07 -5.95 7.95
N ARG A 236 -7.17 -5.25 8.26
CA ARG A 236 -8.53 -5.84 8.31
C ARG A 236 -9.51 -5.28 7.29
N TYR A 237 -9.19 -4.14 6.69
CA TYR A 237 -10.13 -3.39 5.86
C TYR A 237 -9.53 -3.01 4.52
N MET A 238 -10.40 -2.72 3.58
CA MET A 238 -10.08 -2.10 2.31
C MET A 238 -10.69 -0.71 2.27
N PHE A 239 -9.93 0.25 1.78
CA PHE A 239 -10.39 1.60 1.56
C PHE A 239 -10.41 1.92 0.08
N PHE A 240 -11.54 2.46 -0.36
CA PHE A 240 -11.76 2.91 -1.71
C PHE A 240 -11.93 4.42 -1.67
N TYR A 241 -11.28 5.11 -2.58
CA TYR A 241 -11.38 6.55 -2.72
C TYR A 241 -11.45 6.95 -4.19
N ARG A 242 -12.27 7.95 -4.46
CA ARG A 242 -12.42 8.57 -5.77
C ARG A 242 -12.11 10.05 -5.66
N SER A 243 -11.50 10.58 -6.70
CA SER A 243 -11.00 11.96 -6.78
C SER A 243 -12.05 13.04 -6.51
N ASP A 244 -13.34 12.71 -6.61
CA ASP A 244 -14.48 13.57 -6.26
C ASP A 244 -14.79 13.63 -4.76
N GLY A 245 -14.06 12.91 -3.91
CA GLY A 245 -14.29 12.88 -2.46
C GLY A 245 -15.25 11.78 -2.00
N ALA A 246 -15.69 10.90 -2.89
CA ALA A 246 -16.37 9.68 -2.47
C ALA A 246 -15.37 8.71 -1.82
N GLY A 247 -15.82 8.01 -0.79
CA GLY A 247 -15.05 6.97 -0.11
C GLY A 247 -15.89 5.77 0.30
N ALA A 248 -15.27 4.61 0.45
CA ALA A 248 -15.91 3.45 1.04
C ALA A 248 -14.90 2.60 1.82
N VAL A 249 -15.38 1.97 2.89
CA VAL A 249 -14.63 0.95 3.63
C VAL A 249 -15.32 -0.38 3.42
N GLY A 250 -14.55 -1.40 3.08
CA GLY A 250 -15.02 -2.78 3.01
C GLY A 250 -14.10 -3.75 3.73
N ARG A 251 -14.49 -5.01 3.76
CA ARG A 251 -13.70 -6.11 4.30
C ARG A 251 -13.90 -7.36 3.48
N ILE A 252 -12.85 -8.16 3.36
CA ILE A 252 -12.95 -9.54 2.89
C ILE A 252 -13.05 -10.47 4.11
N SER A 253 -14.00 -11.39 4.06
CA SER A 253 -14.19 -12.44 5.06
C SER A 253 -14.69 -13.69 4.34
N GLN A 254 -14.06 -14.84 4.58
CA GLN A 254 -14.44 -16.11 3.95
C GLN A 254 -14.51 -16.01 2.40
N GLY A 255 -13.54 -15.32 1.79
CA GLY A 255 -13.47 -15.12 0.33
C GLY A 255 -14.51 -14.17 -0.26
N LYS A 256 -15.31 -13.49 0.58
CA LYS A 256 -16.33 -12.55 0.12
C LYS A 256 -16.05 -11.14 0.61
N PHE A 257 -16.27 -10.17 -0.25
CA PHE A 257 -16.18 -8.75 0.03
C PHE A 257 -17.53 -8.25 0.56
N ALA A 258 -17.48 -7.42 1.59
CA ALA A 258 -18.64 -6.69 2.10
C ALA A 258 -18.28 -5.22 2.33
N THR A 259 -19.16 -4.32 1.91
CA THR A 259 -19.08 -2.89 2.25
C THR A 259 -19.52 -2.71 3.71
N LEU A 260 -18.73 -1.95 4.47
CA LEU A 260 -18.98 -1.62 5.88
C LEU A 260 -19.44 -0.17 6.06
N ALA A 261 -18.87 0.75 5.27
CA ALA A 261 -19.20 2.16 5.33
C ALA A 261 -19.02 2.84 3.97
N SER A 262 -19.72 3.95 3.77
CA SER A 262 -19.60 4.80 2.58
C SER A 262 -19.66 6.27 2.97
N TYR A 263 -18.91 7.09 2.24
CA TYR A 263 -18.70 8.51 2.50
C TYR A 263 -18.90 9.28 1.20
N SER A 264 -19.55 10.43 1.28
CA SER A 264 -19.82 11.31 0.13
C SER A 264 -19.20 12.71 0.27
N ASN A 265 -18.45 12.93 1.35
CA ASN A 265 -18.00 14.23 1.81
C ASN A 265 -16.53 14.22 2.27
N LEU A 266 -15.72 13.27 1.80
CA LEU A 266 -14.29 13.35 2.05
C LEU A 266 -13.72 14.50 1.22
N SER A 267 -12.62 15.10 1.70
CA SER A 267 -11.92 16.12 0.94
C SER A 267 -11.48 15.55 -0.42
N PRO A 268 -11.79 16.23 -1.55
CA PRO A 268 -11.37 15.77 -2.87
C PRO A 268 -9.88 16.04 -3.10
N GLY A 269 -9.35 15.47 -4.19
CA GLY A 269 -7.99 15.76 -4.66
C GLY A 269 -6.83 15.03 -3.97
N TRP A 270 -7.08 14.11 -3.04
CA TRP A 270 -6.03 13.18 -2.60
C TRP A 270 -5.51 12.37 -3.79
N THR A 271 -4.19 12.33 -3.95
CA THR A 271 -3.54 11.64 -5.07
C THR A 271 -2.87 10.34 -4.65
N HIS A 272 -2.54 10.21 -3.36
CA HIS A 272 -2.02 8.99 -2.78
C HIS A 272 -2.70 8.74 -1.44
N ILE A 273 -2.94 7.47 -1.16
CA ILE A 273 -3.40 7.00 0.14
C ILE A 273 -2.56 5.78 0.48
N ALA A 274 -2.11 5.69 1.71
CA ALA A 274 -1.32 4.57 2.20
C ALA A 274 -1.81 4.16 3.59
N THR A 275 -1.43 2.97 4.05
CA THR A 275 -1.86 2.44 5.35
C THR A 275 -0.66 2.19 6.24
N PRO A 276 -0.18 3.21 6.97
CA PRO A 276 0.89 3.02 7.94
C PRO A 276 0.45 2.04 9.03
N GLY A 277 1.18 0.93 9.16
CA GLY A 277 1.12 0.08 10.35
C GLY A 277 1.88 0.82 11.45
N GLY A 278 1.17 1.64 12.23
CA GLY A 278 1.81 2.61 13.14
C GLY A 278 2.66 1.97 14.24
N GLN A 279 3.73 2.67 14.65
CA GLN A 279 4.38 2.45 15.94
C GLN A 279 3.52 3.08 17.04
N VAL A 280 3.24 2.32 18.09
CA VAL A 280 2.68 2.86 19.35
C VAL A 280 3.87 3.42 20.14
N ILE A 281 4.02 4.75 20.18
CA ILE A 281 4.87 5.39 21.17
C ILE A 281 3.94 5.81 22.31
N ASP A 282 3.94 5.04 23.39
CA ASP A 282 3.19 5.38 24.60
C ASP A 282 3.92 6.51 25.33
N ILE A 283 3.53 7.76 25.05
CA ILE A 283 3.88 8.90 25.91
C ILE A 283 2.96 8.92 27.12
N THR A 284 3.06 7.91 27.99
CA THR A 284 2.62 8.07 29.37
C THR A 284 3.32 9.32 29.92
N PRO A 285 2.60 10.38 30.36
CA PRO A 285 3.25 11.48 31.03
C PRO A 285 3.91 10.88 32.28
N HIS A 286 5.24 10.90 32.30
CA HIS A 286 5.99 10.58 33.49
C HIS A 286 5.58 11.64 34.53
N VAL A 287 4.65 11.29 35.42
CA VAL A 287 4.40 12.08 36.61
C VAL A 287 5.61 11.83 37.49
N PRO A 288 6.53 12.80 37.68
CA PRO A 288 7.60 12.60 38.64
C PRO A 288 6.95 12.45 40.01
N HIS A 289 7.12 11.28 40.62
CA HIS A 289 6.85 11.13 42.04
C HIS A 289 7.86 12.02 42.78
N LEU A 290 7.39 13.18 43.25
CA LEU A 290 8.07 13.97 44.27
C LEU A 290 7.93 13.26 45.62
N PRO A 291 9.02 13.03 46.35
CA PRO A 291 9.04 13.27 47.79
C PRO A 291 9.19 14.77 48.09
#